data_AF-A0A9W4KNZ8-F1
#
_entry.id   AF-A0A9W4KNZ8-F1
#
_cell.length_a   1.000
_cell.length_b   1.000
_cell.length_c   1.000
_cell.angle_alpha   90.00
_cell.angle_beta   90.00
_cell.angle_gamma   90.00
#
_symmetry.space_group_name_H-M   'P 1'
#
loop_
_entity.id
_entity.type
_entity.pdbx_description
1 polymer ?
#
loop_
_entity_poly.entity_id
_entity_poly.type
_entity_poly.pdbx_seq_one_letter_code
_entity_poly.pdbx_strand_id
1 'polypeptide(L)'
;MAQMMVLSWSGTRLQHVINDENSSFFHRERDRALTVLRSHGVAHGDSEWRNMLWDDLGGRLFVIDLEDMKWLKRPRALEPTSGNMGRGHRVGAGKSRKKLLSNSTAVCS
;
A
#
# COMPACT_ATOMS: atom_id res chain seq x y z
N MET A 1 -19.33 -13.80 2.93
CA MET A 1 -19.02 -12.81 3.98
C MET A 1 -18.77 -11.49 3.29
N ALA A 2 -19.46 -10.42 3.68
CA ALA A 2 -19.23 -9.08 3.15
C ALA A 2 -18.48 -8.26 4.20
N GLN A 3 -17.38 -7.63 3.80
CA GLN A 3 -16.65 -6.66 4.62
C GLN A 3 -16.98 -5.26 4.07
N MET A 4 -17.22 -4.31 4.95
CA MET A 4 -17.59 -2.95 4.57
C MET A 4 -16.55 -1.97 5.09
N MET A 5 -16.14 -1.04 4.22
CA MET A 5 -15.30 0.09 4.58
C MET A 5 -16.14 1.37 4.52
N VAL A 6 -15.97 2.23 5.53
CA VAL A 6 -16.55 3.58 5.54
C VAL A 6 -15.40 4.56 5.33
N LEU A 7 -15.50 5.39 4.30
CA LEU A 7 -14.51 6.39 3.93
C LEU A 7 -15.14 7.77 3.99
N SER A 8 -14.33 8.81 4.20
CA SER A 8 -14.81 10.19 4.09
C SER A 8 -15.20 10.52 2.65
N TRP A 9 -16.09 11.50 2.48
CA TRP A 9 -16.37 12.05 1.15
C TRP A 9 -15.09 12.59 0.50
N SER A 10 -14.90 12.30 -0.79
CA SER A 10 -13.70 12.72 -1.55
C SER A 10 -14.04 13.22 -2.96
N GLY A 11 -15.31 13.55 -3.20
CA GLY A 11 -15.77 14.13 -4.44
C GLY A 11 -16.60 13.21 -5.32
N THR A 12 -16.90 13.70 -6.52
CA THR A 12 -17.76 13.05 -7.51
C THR A 12 -16.92 12.20 -8.47
N ARG A 13 -17.46 11.09 -8.98
CA ARG A 13 -16.73 10.28 -9.97
C ARG A 13 -16.40 11.08 -11.22
N LEU A 14 -15.14 11.06 -11.61
CA LEU A 14 -14.64 11.88 -12.71
C LEU A 14 -15.23 11.47 -14.06
N GLN A 15 -15.62 10.20 -14.22
CA GLN A 15 -16.36 9.70 -15.40
C GLN A 15 -17.63 10.51 -15.75
N HIS A 16 -18.20 11.24 -14.78
CA HIS A 16 -19.41 12.06 -14.98
C HIS A 16 -19.12 13.55 -15.14
N VAL A 17 -17.88 13.98 -14.89
CA VAL A 17 -17.47 15.40 -14.88
C VAL A 17 -16.59 15.72 -16.09
N ILE A 18 -15.80 14.74 -16.55
CA ILE A 18 -14.92 14.91 -17.71
C ILE A 18 -15.71 15.05 -19.00
N ASN A 19 -15.29 15.99 -19.85
CA ASN A 19 -15.81 16.26 -21.18
C ASN A 19 -14.68 16.76 -22.10
N ASP A 20 -14.99 17.02 -23.37
CA ASP A 20 -13.97 17.42 -24.35
C ASP A 20 -13.27 18.73 -23.99
N GLU A 21 -14.00 19.68 -23.40
CA GLU A 21 -13.51 21.02 -23.03
C GLU A 21 -12.47 20.96 -21.89
N ASN A 22 -12.72 20.10 -20.90
CA ASN A 22 -11.89 19.98 -19.70
C ASN A 22 -10.95 18.75 -19.71
N SER A 23 -11.04 17.91 -20.74
CA SER A 23 -10.26 16.67 -20.87
C SER A 23 -8.77 16.87 -20.62
N SER A 24 -8.18 17.88 -21.26
CA SER A 24 -6.74 18.19 -21.15
C SER A 24 -6.31 18.51 -19.71
N PHE A 25 -7.17 19.17 -18.93
CA PHE A 25 -6.93 19.47 -17.53
C PHE A 25 -6.94 18.17 -16.71
N PHE A 26 -7.96 17.34 -16.86
CA PHE A 26 -8.09 16.11 -16.08
C PHE A 26 -7.06 15.03 -16.45
N HIS A 27 -6.63 14.97 -17.71
CA HIS A 27 -5.48 14.15 -18.10
C HIS A 27 -4.22 14.56 -17.32
N ARG A 28 -3.95 15.85 -17.19
CA ARG A 28 -2.80 16.35 -16.43
C ARG A 28 -2.92 16.03 -14.94
N GLU A 29 -4.09 16.22 -14.33
CA GLU A 29 -4.30 15.90 -12.91
C GLU A 29 -4.18 14.40 -12.63
N ARG A 30 -4.70 13.55 -13.53
CA ARG A 30 -4.50 12.10 -13.46
C ARG A 30 -3.02 11.75 -13.52
N ASP A 31 -2.31 12.27 -14.51
CA ASP A 31 -0.91 11.91 -14.72
C ASP A 31 -0.05 12.37 -13.53
N ARG A 32 -0.39 13.51 -12.91
CA ARG A 32 0.20 13.97 -11.66
C ARG A 32 -0.05 12.99 -10.51
N ALA A 33 -1.30 12.58 -10.30
CA ALA A 33 -1.66 11.62 -9.23
C ALA A 33 -0.97 10.26 -9.43
N LEU A 34 -0.98 9.73 -10.65
CA LEU A 34 -0.30 8.46 -10.97
C LEU A 34 1.22 8.57 -10.84
N THR A 35 1.81 9.73 -11.16
CA THR A 35 3.24 9.99 -10.94
C THR A 35 3.59 9.95 -9.46
N VAL A 36 2.72 10.48 -8.59
CA VAL A 36 2.89 10.38 -7.13
C VAL A 36 2.85 8.92 -6.68
N LEU A 37 1.92 8.10 -7.20
CA LEU A 37 1.93 6.67 -6.89
C LEU A 37 3.23 5.99 -7.32
N ARG A 38 3.69 6.27 -8.56
CA ARG A 38 4.93 5.70 -9.10
C ARG A 38 6.17 6.12 -8.31
N SER A 39 6.22 7.35 -7.80
CA SER A 39 7.35 7.81 -6.97
C SER A 39 7.43 7.05 -5.64
N HIS A 40 6.31 6.53 -5.14
CA HIS A 40 6.24 5.63 -3.99
C HIS A 40 6.48 4.15 -4.35
N GLY A 41 6.83 3.86 -5.60
CA GLY A 41 7.15 2.52 -6.05
C GLY A 41 5.94 1.63 -6.33
N VAL A 42 4.75 2.21 -6.48
CA VAL A 42 3.51 1.50 -6.83
C VAL A 42 2.92 2.03 -8.13
N ALA A 43 2.29 1.15 -8.89
CA ALA A 43 1.50 1.51 -10.07
C ALA A 43 0.05 1.08 -9.86
N HIS A 44 -0.89 1.94 -10.25
CA HIS A 44 -2.31 1.61 -10.24
C HIS A 44 -2.63 0.66 -11.40
N GLY A 45 -3.41 -0.39 -11.14
CA GLY A 45 -3.78 -1.41 -12.14
C GLY A 45 -4.82 -0.94 -13.14
N ASP A 46 -5.83 -0.19 -12.69
CA ASP A 46 -6.92 0.37 -13.52
C ASP A 46 -6.93 1.91 -13.38
N SER A 47 -6.39 2.63 -14.37
CA SER A 47 -6.36 4.11 -14.36
C SER A 47 -7.55 4.75 -15.06
N GLU A 48 -8.67 4.04 -15.20
CA GLU A 48 -9.89 4.58 -15.83
C GLU A 48 -10.55 5.67 -14.97
N TRP A 49 -11.28 6.57 -15.62
CA TRP A 49 -11.94 7.72 -14.97
C TRP A 49 -12.96 7.35 -13.88
N ARG A 50 -13.45 6.12 -13.93
CA ARG A 50 -14.40 5.55 -12.96
C ARG A 50 -13.78 5.38 -11.58
N ASN A 51 -12.46 5.21 -11.54
CA ASN A 51 -11.64 5.01 -10.35
C ASN A 51 -10.98 6.32 -9.88
N MET A 52 -11.51 7.46 -10.36
CA MET A 52 -11.05 8.78 -9.96
C MET A 52 -12.23 9.59 -9.44
N LEU A 53 -12.00 10.27 -8.32
CA LEU A 53 -12.94 11.22 -7.74
C LEU A 53 -12.38 12.62 -7.86
N TRP A 54 -13.26 13.58 -8.12
CA TRP A 54 -12.93 14.99 -8.19
C TRP A 54 -13.64 15.76 -7.09
N ASP A 55 -12.85 16.42 -6.26
CA ASP A 55 -13.33 17.33 -5.23
C ASP A 55 -13.31 18.76 -5.78
N ASP A 56 -14.46 19.23 -6.24
CA ASP A 56 -14.64 20.59 -6.79
C ASP A 56 -14.28 21.69 -5.79
N LEU A 57 -14.53 21.46 -4.50
CA LEU A 57 -14.22 22.44 -3.46
C LEU A 57 -12.70 22.53 -3.21
N GLY A 58 -12.05 21.37 -3.21
CA GLY A 58 -10.61 21.25 -2.96
C GLY A 58 -9.73 21.40 -4.20
N GLY A 59 -10.31 21.36 -5.40
CA GLY A 59 -9.58 21.37 -6.68
C GLY A 59 -8.59 20.22 -6.80
N ARG A 60 -8.95 19.02 -6.32
CA ARG A 60 -8.02 17.89 -6.19
C ARG A 60 -8.65 16.57 -6.67
N LEU A 61 -7.80 15.74 -7.25
CA LEU A 61 -8.14 14.41 -7.76
C LEU A 61 -7.72 13.33 -6.76
N PHE A 62 -8.65 12.42 -6.45
CA PHE A 62 -8.40 11.22 -5.65
C PHE A 62 -8.45 9.98 -6.53
N VAL A 63 -7.53 9.05 -6.30
CA VAL A 63 -7.53 7.73 -6.95
C VAL A 63 -8.07 6.72 -5.94
N ILE A 64 -9.08 5.96 -6.35
CA ILE A 64 -9.71 4.89 -5.56
C ILE A 64 -9.49 3.54 -6.23
N ASP A 65 -10.02 2.47 -5.63
CA ASP A 65 -9.93 1.11 -6.18
C ASP A 65 -8.48 0.58 -6.26
N LEU A 66 -7.83 0.53 -5.09
CA LEU A 66 -6.40 0.21 -4.96
C LEU A 66 -6.11 -1.30 -4.87
N GLU A 67 -7.10 -2.17 -5.12
CA GLU A 67 -6.94 -3.62 -4.97
C GLU A 67 -5.93 -4.22 -5.96
N ASP A 68 -5.87 -3.69 -7.18
CA ASP A 68 -4.98 -4.12 -8.25
C ASP A 68 -3.68 -3.31 -8.34
N MET A 69 -3.18 -2.79 -7.22
CA MET A 69 -1.90 -2.08 -7.17
C MET A 69 -0.72 -3.03 -7.40
N LYS A 70 0.20 -2.61 -8.28
CA LYS A 70 1.42 -3.36 -8.62
C LYS A 70 2.64 -2.68 -8.04
N TRP A 71 3.49 -3.45 -7.37
CA TRP A 71 4.79 -2.98 -6.91
C TRP A 71 5.77 -2.87 -8.08
N LEU A 72 6.36 -1.69 -8.27
CA LEU A 72 7.38 -1.44 -9.30
C LEU A 72 8.77 -1.92 -8.89
N LYS A 73 9.00 -2.05 -7.58
CA LYS A 73 10.21 -2.61 -6.99
C LYS A 73 9.80 -3.59 -5.91
N ARG A 74 10.66 -4.57 -5.61
CA ARG A 74 10.41 -5.49 -4.51
C ARG A 74 10.10 -4.69 -3.23
N PRO A 75 8.94 -4.89 -2.59
CA PRO A 75 8.63 -4.22 -1.34
C PRO A 75 9.77 -4.52 -0.36
N ARG A 76 10.35 -3.49 0.26
CA ARG A 76 11.12 -3.74 1.47
C ARG A 76 10.13 -4.34 2.47
N ALA A 77 10.54 -5.39 3.17
CA ALA A 77 9.74 -5.86 4.30
C ALA A 77 9.42 -4.64 5.16
N LEU A 78 8.14 -4.44 5.49
CA LEU A 78 7.77 -3.38 6.42
C LEU A 78 8.54 -3.65 7.71
N GLU A 79 9.55 -2.83 7.98
CA GLU A 79 10.26 -2.89 9.26
C GLU A 79 9.20 -2.71 10.36
N PRO A 80 9.27 -3.45 11.47
CA PRO A 80 8.29 -3.32 12.55
C PRO A 80 8.15 -1.86 12.95
N THR A 81 7.02 -1.25 12.62
CA THR A 81 6.67 0.08 13.15
C THR A 81 6.54 -0.04 14.66
N SER A 82 7.01 0.96 15.41
CA SER A 82 7.04 0.96 16.89
C SER A 82 5.74 0.48 17.56
N GLY A 83 4.58 0.79 16.96
CA GLY A 83 3.26 0.34 17.45
C GLY A 83 2.99 -1.17 17.35
N ASN A 84 3.76 -1.90 16.54
CA ASN A 84 3.63 -3.33 16.28
C ASN A 84 4.75 -4.15 16.93
N MET A 85 5.64 -3.51 17.71
CA MET A 85 6.52 -4.23 18.62
C MET A 85 5.65 -4.87 19.69
N GLY A 86 5.17 -6.08 19.42
CA GLY A 86 4.57 -6.92 20.44
C GLY A 86 5.51 -6.91 21.63
N ARG A 87 5.04 -6.37 22.77
CA ARG A 87 5.75 -6.52 24.04
C ARG A 87 5.82 -8.02 24.27
N GLY A 88 6.95 -8.62 23.90
CA GLY A 88 7.25 -9.99 24.23
C GLY A 88 7.14 -10.10 25.73
N HIS A 89 6.04 -10.67 26.21
CA HIS A 89 5.91 -11.11 27.58
C HIS A 89 6.96 -12.21 27.74
N ARG A 90 8.15 -11.81 28.21
CA ARG A 90 9.15 -12.75 28.72
C ARG A 90 8.58 -13.35 30.00
N VAL A 91 7.77 -14.37 29.84
CA VAL A 91 7.34 -15.19 30.97
C VAL A 91 8.50 -16.14 31.30
N GLY A 92 9.14 -15.88 32.44
CA GLY A 92 9.62 -16.91 33.35
C GLY A 92 10.97 -17.55 33.03
N ALA A 93 11.95 -17.24 33.86
CA ALA A 93 13.22 -17.93 33.94
C ALA A 93 13.06 -19.41 34.35
N GLY A 94 13.65 -20.31 33.56
CA GLY A 94 13.89 -21.71 33.93
C GLY A 94 15.37 -22.03 33.77
N LYS A 95 16.12 -22.03 34.87
CA LYS A 95 17.51 -22.47 34.92
C LYS A 95 17.61 -23.94 34.50
N SER A 96 18.49 -24.26 33.55
CA SER A 96 19.30 -25.48 33.66
C SER A 96 20.60 -25.32 32.86
N ARG A 97 21.71 -25.27 33.59
CA ARG A 97 23.05 -25.47 33.05
C ARG A 97 23.20 -26.94 32.71
N LYS A 98 23.68 -27.27 31.51
CA LYS A 98 24.71 -28.31 31.31
C LYS A 98 25.45 -28.07 30.00
N LYS A 99 26.76 -28.10 30.14
CA LYS A 99 27.83 -27.88 29.15
C LYS A 99 28.24 -29.26 28.62
N LEU A 100 28.45 -29.42 27.30
CA LEU A 100 29.41 -30.32 26.62
C LEU A 100 29.19 -30.13 25.10
N LEU A 101 30.08 -29.43 24.38
CA LEU A 101 31.27 -29.93 23.66
C LEU A 101 30.99 -30.87 22.46
N SER A 102 31.19 -30.28 21.27
CA SER A 102 31.90 -30.76 20.06
C SER A 102 31.44 -31.95 19.21
N ASN A 103 31.51 -31.69 17.89
CA ASN A 103 31.75 -32.58 16.73
C ASN A 103 30.57 -33.48 16.30
N SER A 104 30.28 -33.74 15.02
CA SER A 104 31.10 -33.77 13.79
C SER A 104 30.25 -33.44 12.56
N THR A 105 30.93 -32.95 11.53
CA THR A 105 30.51 -32.86 10.12
C THR A 105 30.01 -34.19 9.57
N ALA A 106 28.88 -34.18 8.85
CA ALA A 106 28.49 -35.25 7.94
C ALA A 106 28.26 -34.65 6.54
N VAL A 107 29.14 -35.02 5.62
CA VAL A 107 28.98 -34.90 4.17
C VAL A 107 28.11 -36.07 3.72
N CYS A 108 27.09 -35.81 2.89
CA CYS A 108 26.39 -36.85 2.15
C CYS A 108 26.69 -36.68 0.66
N SER A 109 26.98 -37.82 0.03
CA SER A 109 27.40 -38.05 -1.35
C SER A 109 26.35 -37.68 -2.40
#